data_AF-A0A2H5YEM7-F1
#
_entry.id   AF-A0A2H5YEM7-F1
#
_cell.length_a   1.000
_cell.length_b   1.000
_cell.length_c   1.000
_cell.angle_alpha   90.00
_cell.angle_beta   90.00
_cell.angle_gamma   90.00
#
_symmetry.space_group_name_H-M   'P 1'
#
loop_
_entity.id
_entity.type
_entity.pdbx_description
1 polymer ?
#
loop_
_entity_poly.entity_id
_entity_poly.type
_entity_poly.pdbx_seq_one_letter_code
_entity_poly.pdbx_strand_id
1 'polypeptide(L)'
;MVHLGIVVLGLGVTASTFYSVQRDVVLKPREEVTVEGWTLQFLATRHHERGDREERLATLAVFREGKFLGLATPWTAFFPNSPIGAVSATRAAIRSTPAQDLYIIASEFQEDGSVLFRILVNPMVWWMWFGAGPLAVLGVVISLWPQRRTAPAMAYQYEGPVTQPARP
;
A
#
# COMPACT_ATOMS: atom_id res chain seq x y z
N MET A 1 -20.09 -15.01 -8.83
CA MET A 1 -19.55 -13.67 -9.16
C MET A 1 -18.74 -13.05 -8.01
N VAL A 2 -19.13 -13.16 -6.74
CA VAL A 2 -18.28 -12.80 -5.57
C VAL A 2 -16.91 -13.50 -5.60
N HIS A 3 -16.85 -14.77 -6.03
CA HIS A 3 -15.60 -15.51 -6.14
C HIS A 3 -14.58 -14.91 -7.12
N LEU A 4 -15.01 -14.30 -8.24
CA LEU A 4 -14.08 -13.71 -9.21
C LEU A 4 -13.45 -12.42 -8.67
N GLY A 5 -14.22 -11.62 -7.93
CA GLY A 5 -13.72 -10.42 -7.26
C GLY A 5 -12.65 -10.73 -6.20
N ILE A 6 -12.86 -11.78 -5.41
CA ILE A 6 -11.87 -12.26 -4.41
C ILE A 6 -10.58 -12.74 -5.12
N VAL A 7 -10.69 -13.40 -6.27
CA VAL A 7 -9.52 -13.87 -7.04
C VAL A 7 -8.71 -12.70 -7.62
N VAL A 8 -9.36 -11.66 -8.16
CA VAL A 8 -8.66 -10.46 -8.69
C VAL A 8 -7.99 -9.66 -7.57
N LEU A 9 -8.66 -9.49 -6.42
CA LEU A 9 -8.10 -8.80 -5.27
C LEU A 9 -6.92 -9.56 -4.69
N GLY A 10 -7.04 -10.90 -4.59
CA GLY A 10 -5.93 -11.79 -4.24
C GLY A 10 -4.74 -11.64 -5.18
N LEU A 11 -4.96 -11.70 -6.49
CA LEU A 11 -3.91 -11.51 -7.50
C LEU A 11 -3.23 -10.13 -7.39
N GLY A 12 -4.00 -9.07 -7.15
CA GLY A 12 -3.45 -7.72 -6.97
C GLY A 12 -2.55 -7.60 -5.73
N VAL A 13 -3.00 -8.13 -4.59
CA VAL A 13 -2.23 -8.15 -3.34
C VAL A 13 -0.98 -9.01 -3.48
N THR A 14 -1.12 -10.21 -4.04
CA THR A 14 0.01 -11.14 -4.24
C THR A 14 1.05 -10.54 -5.19
N ALA A 15 0.64 -9.96 -6.32
CA ALA A 15 1.57 -9.31 -7.23
C ALA A 15 2.31 -8.13 -6.56
N SER A 16 1.64 -7.29 -5.78
CA SER A 16 2.27 -6.15 -5.11
C SER A 16 3.33 -6.58 -4.06
N THR A 17 3.09 -7.69 -3.36
CA THR A 17 4.00 -8.21 -2.33
C THR A 17 5.24 -8.87 -2.95
N PHE A 18 5.10 -9.57 -4.08
CA PHE A 18 6.21 -10.31 -4.68
C PHE A 18 7.32 -9.44 -5.26
N TYR A 19 7.01 -8.21 -5.69
CA TYR A 19 7.98 -7.32 -6.33
C TYR A 19 8.50 -6.21 -5.42
N SER A 20 8.12 -6.16 -4.14
CA SER A 20 8.70 -5.18 -3.21
C SER A 20 10.16 -5.51 -2.94
N VAL A 21 11.04 -4.52 -3.13
CA VAL A 21 12.47 -4.64 -2.81
C VAL A 21 12.74 -3.91 -1.50
N GLN A 22 13.35 -4.61 -0.54
CA GLN A 22 13.86 -4.01 0.69
C GLN A 22 15.38 -4.11 0.72
N ARG A 23 16.04 -2.98 1.02
CA ARG A 23 17.49 -2.91 1.18
C ARG A 23 17.86 -2.12 2.42
N ASP A 24 18.60 -2.76 3.31
CA ASP A 24 19.15 -2.14 4.51
C ASP A 24 20.62 -1.81 4.23
N VAL A 25 21.01 -0.53 4.37
CA VAL A 25 22.35 -0.05 4.08
C VAL A 25 22.81 0.94 5.15
N VAL A 26 24.08 0.88 5.52
CA VAL A 26 24.71 1.89 6.38
C VAL A 26 25.42 2.89 5.46
N LEU A 27 25.10 4.18 5.60
CA LEU A 27 25.74 5.24 4.83
C LEU A 27 26.40 6.25 5.76
N LYS A 28 27.58 6.72 5.37
CA LYS A 28 28.24 7.90 5.94
C LYS A 28 27.86 9.16 5.17
N PRO A 29 27.98 10.35 5.77
CA PRO A 29 27.71 11.60 5.08
C PRO A 29 28.50 11.67 3.76
N ARG A 30 27.82 12.09 2.69
CA ARG A 30 28.27 12.17 1.29
C ARG A 30 28.35 10.83 0.53
N GLU A 31 28.10 9.70 1.18
CA GLU A 31 27.95 8.43 0.46
C GLU A 31 26.59 8.34 -0.21
N GLU A 32 26.52 7.51 -1.24
CA GLU A 32 25.29 7.24 -1.97
C GLU A 32 25.07 5.74 -2.18
N VAL A 33 23.81 5.39 -2.38
CA VAL A 33 23.40 4.04 -2.75
C VAL A 33 22.42 4.11 -3.90
N THR A 34 22.48 3.13 -4.79
CA THR A 34 21.47 2.94 -5.82
C THR A 34 20.67 1.67 -5.55
N VAL A 35 19.34 1.79 -5.54
CA VAL A 35 18.38 0.68 -5.33
C VAL A 35 17.26 0.81 -6.36
N GLU A 36 17.08 -0.19 -7.23
CA GLU A 36 16.00 -0.21 -8.25
C GLU A 36 15.90 1.09 -9.08
N GLY A 37 17.05 1.67 -9.47
CA GLY A 37 17.10 2.92 -10.26
C GLY A 37 16.92 4.21 -9.47
N TRP A 38 16.70 4.13 -8.16
CA TRP A 38 16.74 5.27 -7.24
C TRP A 38 18.14 5.44 -6.68
N THR A 39 18.71 6.64 -6.82
CA THR A 39 19.99 6.98 -6.20
C THR A 39 19.70 7.89 -5.01
N LEU A 40 20.18 7.48 -3.84
CA LEU A 40 20.02 8.18 -2.58
C LEU A 40 21.39 8.59 -2.08
N GLN A 41 21.62 9.90 -2.01
CA GLN A 41 22.85 10.45 -1.47
C GLN A 41 22.59 10.99 -0.07
N PHE A 42 23.26 10.43 0.93
CA PHE A 42 23.16 10.90 2.30
C PHE A 42 23.95 12.19 2.47
N LEU A 43 23.30 13.27 2.87
CA LEU A 43 23.94 14.58 2.97
C LEU A 43 24.42 14.88 4.39
N ALA A 44 23.51 14.82 5.36
CA ALA A 44 23.80 15.20 6.74
C ALA A 44 22.72 14.70 7.70
N THR A 45 23.10 14.59 8.97
CA THR A 45 22.18 14.42 10.10
C THR A 45 21.98 15.75 10.82
N ARG A 46 20.77 15.98 11.34
CA ARG A 46 20.47 17.07 12.28
C ARG A 46 19.92 16.48 13.58
N HIS A 47 20.31 17.09 14.69
CA HIS A 47 19.78 16.78 16.01
C HIS A 47 19.00 18.00 16.52
N HIS A 48 17.77 17.77 16.98
CA HIS A 48 16.95 18.78 17.64
C HIS A 48 16.52 18.25 19.00
N GLU A 49 17.01 18.90 20.05
CA GLU A 49 16.55 18.67 21.40
C GLU A 49 15.34 19.56 21.65
N ARG A 50 14.21 18.95 21.99
CA ARG A 50 13.01 19.64 22.45
C ARG A 50 12.76 19.25 23.91
N GLY A 51 12.08 20.10 24.66
CA GLY A 51 11.86 19.88 26.10
C GLY A 51 11.15 18.56 26.45
N ASP A 52 10.46 17.94 25.50
CA ASP A 52 9.75 16.66 25.67
C ASP A 52 10.38 15.47 24.91
N ARG A 53 11.33 15.71 24.00
CA ARG A 53 11.86 14.68 23.08
C ARG A 53 13.18 15.07 22.42
N GLU A 54 13.93 14.07 21.97
CA GLU A 54 15.09 14.23 21.09
C GLU A 54 14.72 13.81 19.67
N GLU A 55 14.90 14.69 18.68
CA GLU A 55 14.64 14.42 17.27
C GLU A 55 15.97 14.26 16.51
N ARG A 56 16.15 13.15 15.80
CA ARG A 56 17.26 12.90 14.86
C ARG A 56 16.70 12.84 13.44
N LEU A 57 17.22 13.68 12.57
CA LEU A 57 16.80 13.79 11.18
C LEU A 57 17.96 13.45 10.27
N ALA A 58 17.75 12.61 9.27
CA ALA A 58 18.71 12.43 8.18
C ALA A 58 18.20 13.16 6.94
N THR A 59 19.08 13.85 6.23
CA THR A 59 18.74 14.51 4.95
C THR A 59 19.40 13.74 3.82
N LEU A 60 18.59 13.27 2.87
CA LEU A 60 19.05 12.58 1.67
C LEU A 60 18.62 13.34 0.42
N ALA A 61 19.50 13.46 -0.56
CA ALA A 61 19.12 13.85 -1.91
C ALA A 61 18.65 12.62 -2.68
N VAL A 62 17.48 12.72 -3.31
CA VAL A 62 16.86 11.64 -4.07
C VAL A 62 16.97 11.95 -5.55
N PHE A 63 17.48 10.99 -6.30
CA PHE A 63 17.58 11.02 -7.75
C PHE A 63 16.93 9.77 -8.34
N ARG A 64 16.47 9.89 -9.58
CA ARG A 64 16.01 8.77 -10.40
C ARG A 64 16.49 8.98 -11.82
N GLU A 65 17.18 7.98 -12.38
CA GLU A 65 17.76 8.06 -13.74
C GLU A 65 18.60 9.35 -13.93
N GLY A 66 19.37 9.72 -12.90
CA GLY A 66 20.20 10.93 -12.90
C GLY A 66 19.46 12.25 -12.70
N LYS A 67 18.12 12.26 -12.68
CA LYS A 67 17.33 13.48 -12.45
C LYS A 67 17.11 13.70 -10.96
N PHE A 68 17.45 14.89 -10.47
CA PHE A 68 17.16 15.28 -9.10
C PHE A 68 15.65 15.41 -8.89
N LEU A 69 15.16 14.71 -7.89
CA LEU A 69 13.75 14.64 -7.56
C LEU A 69 13.40 15.48 -6.32
N GLY A 70 14.33 15.65 -5.39
CA GLY A 70 14.15 16.46 -4.20
C GLY A 70 14.93 15.94 -3.00
N LEU A 71 14.67 16.54 -1.84
CA LEU A 71 15.23 16.08 -0.57
C LEU A 71 14.23 15.19 0.17
N ALA A 72 14.72 14.12 0.76
CA ALA A 72 13.99 13.25 1.65
C ALA A 72 14.57 13.40 3.07
N THR A 73 13.70 13.65 4.03
CA THR A 73 14.12 13.94 5.42
C THR A 73 13.43 12.98 6.39
N PRO A 74 13.80 11.68 6.43
CA PRO A 74 13.32 10.79 7.48
C PRO A 74 13.79 11.28 8.85
N TRP A 75 12.97 11.05 9.88
CA TRP A 75 13.32 11.45 11.24
C TRP A 75 12.81 10.47 12.29
N THR A 76 13.51 10.45 13.41
CA THR A 76 13.20 9.63 14.58
C THR A 76 13.12 10.54 15.80
N ALA A 77 12.06 10.43 16.59
CA ALA A 77 11.95 11.05 17.90
C ALA A 77 12.09 10.02 19.01
N PHE A 78 12.83 10.39 20.05
CA PHE A 78 12.94 9.66 21.29
C PHE A 78 12.30 10.47 22.43
N PHE A 79 11.38 9.85 23.16
CA PHE A 79 10.64 10.45 24.28
C PHE A 79 11.07 9.77 25.59
N PRO A 80 12.05 10.32 26.32
CA PRO A 80 12.54 9.70 27.56
C PRO A 80 11.52 9.75 28.71
N ASN A 81 10.72 10.82 28.78
CA ASN A 81 9.82 11.11 29.91
C ASN A 81 8.35 10.83 29.60
N SER A 82 8.06 9.87 28.71
CA SER A 82 6.69 9.51 28.38
C SER A 82 6.00 8.74 29.53
N PRO A 83 4.67 8.91 29.75
CA PRO A 83 3.94 8.25 30.84
C PRO A 83 4.01 6.71 30.84
N ILE A 84 4.31 6.12 29.69
CA ILE A 84 4.39 4.67 29.47
C ILE A 84 5.84 4.15 29.42
N GLY A 85 6.81 4.97 29.82
CA GLY A 85 8.24 4.70 29.72
C GLY A 85 8.87 5.27 28.45
N ALA A 86 10.18 5.09 28.29
CA ALA A 86 10.93 5.61 27.16
C ALA A 86 10.48 4.97 25.84
N VAL A 87 10.10 5.80 24.86
CA VAL A 87 9.59 5.32 23.55
C VAL A 87 10.25 6.06 22.39
N SER A 88 10.38 5.36 21.25
CA SER A 88 10.86 5.92 19.99
C SER A 88 9.78 5.90 18.92
N ALA A 89 9.68 6.97 18.14
CA ALA A 89 8.80 7.08 16.98
C ALA A 89 9.61 7.43 15.74
N THR A 90 9.46 6.65 14.67
CA THR A 90 10.18 6.89 13.39
C THR A 90 9.19 7.28 12.30
N ARG A 91 9.50 8.34 11.56
CA ARG A 91 8.78 8.75 10.35
C ARG A 91 9.65 8.50 9.13
N ALA A 92 9.15 7.65 8.24
CA ALA A 92 9.73 7.43 6.93
C ALA A 92 9.58 8.68 6.05
N ALA A 93 10.59 8.97 5.22
CA ALA A 93 10.39 9.80 4.05
C ALA A 93 9.79 8.95 2.92
N ILE A 94 8.66 9.40 2.38
CA ILE A 94 7.91 8.65 1.38
C ILE A 94 7.86 9.48 0.11
N ARG A 95 8.12 8.83 -1.01
CA ARG A 95 7.94 9.40 -2.34
C ARG A 95 7.20 8.44 -3.24
N SER A 96 5.98 8.80 -3.60
CA SER A 96 5.13 7.99 -4.46
C SER A 96 5.21 8.42 -5.91
N THR A 97 5.21 7.44 -6.81
CA THR A 97 5.05 7.62 -8.26
C THR A 97 4.01 6.63 -8.78
N PRO A 98 3.34 6.88 -9.93
CA PRO A 98 2.36 5.94 -10.46
C PRO A 98 2.90 4.52 -10.71
N ALA A 99 4.21 4.39 -10.90
CA ALA A 99 4.88 3.11 -11.10
C ALA A 99 5.30 2.44 -9.77
N GLN A 100 5.81 3.22 -8.82
CA GLN A 100 6.50 2.73 -7.62
C GLN A 100 6.45 3.73 -6.48
N ASP A 101 6.46 3.23 -5.25
CA ASP A 101 6.61 4.02 -4.04
C ASP A 101 7.96 3.74 -3.38
N LEU A 102 8.71 4.81 -3.09
CA LEU A 102 9.98 4.78 -2.38
C LEU A 102 9.75 5.18 -0.92
N TYR A 103 10.17 4.31 -0.01
CA TYR A 103 10.19 4.54 1.43
C TYR A 103 11.62 4.55 1.92
N ILE A 104 11.98 5.58 2.67
CA ILE A 104 13.30 5.69 3.30
C ILE A 104 13.09 5.85 4.79
N ILE A 105 13.62 4.92 5.57
CA ILE A 105 13.53 4.90 7.02
C ILE A 105 14.95 5.03 7.56
N ALA A 106 15.17 5.99 8.47
CA ALA A 106 16.40 6.09 9.24
C ALA A 106 16.20 5.30 10.54
N SER A 107 16.82 4.13 10.65
CA SER A 107 16.59 3.20 11.75
C SER A 107 17.53 3.46 12.92
N GLU A 108 18.82 3.64 12.66
CA GLU A 108 19.84 3.74 13.69
C GLU A 108 20.87 4.80 13.33
N PHE A 109 21.18 5.68 14.27
CA PHE A 109 22.16 6.76 14.13
C PHE A 109 23.36 6.41 15.00
N GLN A 110 24.51 6.18 14.38
CA GLN A 110 25.75 5.80 15.06
C GLN A 110 26.57 7.02 15.49
N GLU A 111 27.47 6.81 16.45
CA GLU A 111 28.36 7.87 16.97
C GLU A 111 29.36 8.36 15.93
N ASP A 112 29.74 7.53 14.97
CA ASP A 112 30.64 7.89 13.86
C ASP A 112 29.95 8.76 12.78
N GLY A 113 28.68 9.09 12.97
CA GLY A 113 27.85 9.87 12.05
C GLY A 113 27.24 9.06 10.90
N SER A 114 27.48 7.75 10.85
CA SER A 114 26.81 6.86 9.90
C SER A 114 25.37 6.56 10.36
N VAL A 115 24.51 6.25 9.39
CA VAL A 115 23.10 5.96 9.64
C VAL A 115 22.70 4.70 8.88
N LEU A 116 22.01 3.78 9.58
CA LEU A 116 21.37 2.63 8.96
C LEU A 116 20.06 3.08 8.31
N PHE A 117 20.01 3.04 6.99
CA PHE A 117 18.83 3.31 6.20
C PHE A 117 18.19 2.00 5.74
N ARG A 118 16.89 1.88 6.00
CA ARG A 118 16.03 0.87 5.37
C ARG A 118 15.27 1.51 4.22
N ILE A 119 15.57 1.05 3.02
CA ILE A 119 14.99 1.54 1.78
C ILE A 119 14.03 0.48 1.27
N LEU A 120 12.77 0.87 1.02
CA LEU A 120 11.79 -0.01 0.40
C LEU A 120 11.29 0.61 -0.91
N VAL A 121 11.30 -0.20 -1.97
CA VAL A 121 10.74 0.15 -3.27
C VAL A 121 9.57 -0.77 -3.53
N ASN A 122 8.36 -0.22 -3.44
CA ASN A 122 7.11 -0.96 -3.56
C ASN A 122 6.47 -0.62 -4.91
N PRO A 123 6.53 -1.50 -5.92
CA PRO A 123 5.88 -1.27 -7.20
C PRO A 123 4.35 -1.41 -7.07
N MET A 124 3.62 -0.74 -7.97
CA MET A 124 2.19 -0.93 -8.20
C MET A 124 1.22 -0.62 -7.05
N VAL A 125 1.66 0.03 -5.96
CA VAL A 125 0.75 0.46 -4.88
C VAL A 125 -0.34 1.39 -5.40
N TRP A 126 0.01 2.32 -6.31
CA TRP A 126 -0.94 3.22 -6.96
C TRP A 126 -2.03 2.47 -7.76
N TRP A 127 -1.66 1.35 -8.41
CA TRP A 127 -2.59 0.52 -9.18
C TRP A 127 -3.52 -0.32 -8.31
N MET A 128 -3.21 -0.54 -7.03
CA MET A 128 -4.22 -1.10 -6.12
C MET A 128 -5.41 -0.15 -5.97
N TRP A 129 -5.16 1.15 -5.82
CA TRP A 129 -6.23 2.14 -5.68
C TRP A 129 -7.01 2.35 -6.98
N PHE A 130 -6.32 2.48 -8.12
CA PHE A 130 -6.96 2.71 -9.42
C PHE A 130 -7.44 1.45 -10.15
N GLY A 131 -6.87 0.29 -9.86
CA GLY A 131 -7.30 -0.99 -10.42
C GLY A 131 -8.42 -1.61 -9.59
N ALA A 132 -8.17 -1.89 -8.31
CA ALA A 132 -9.12 -2.63 -7.47
C ALA A 132 -10.34 -1.78 -7.09
N GLY A 133 -10.18 -0.47 -6.85
CA GLY A 133 -11.28 0.42 -6.48
C GLY A 133 -12.39 0.46 -7.53
N PRO A 134 -12.11 0.89 -8.77
CA PRO A 134 -13.10 0.92 -9.85
C PRO A 134 -13.67 -0.47 -10.19
N LEU A 135 -12.85 -1.52 -10.18
CA LEU A 135 -13.32 -2.90 -10.40
C LEU A 135 -14.30 -3.36 -9.30
N ALA A 136 -14.04 -3.00 -8.04
CA ALA A 136 -14.94 -3.28 -6.93
C ALA A 136 -16.26 -2.51 -7.06
N VAL A 137 -16.20 -1.21 -7.40
CA VAL A 137 -17.39 -0.37 -7.64
C VAL A 137 -18.22 -0.92 -8.80
N LEU A 138 -17.59 -1.27 -9.93
CA LEU A 138 -18.25 -1.91 -11.07
C LEU A 138 -18.89 -3.25 -10.66
N GLY A 139 -18.19 -4.07 -9.88
CA GLY A 139 -18.73 -5.32 -9.35
C GLY A 139 -19.99 -5.11 -8.49
N VAL A 140 -20.02 -4.06 -7.67
CA VAL A 140 -21.19 -3.67 -6.87
C VAL A 140 -22.33 -3.18 -7.76
N VAL A 141 -22.04 -2.29 -8.73
CA VAL A 141 -23.06 -1.78 -9.67
C VAL A 141 -23.70 -2.91 -10.48
N ILE A 142 -22.90 -3.86 -10.97
CA ILE A 142 -23.41 -5.04 -11.70
C ILE A 142 -24.24 -5.94 -10.78
N SER A 143 -23.82 -6.12 -9.52
CA SER A 143 -24.55 -6.96 -8.55
C SER A 143 -25.89 -6.36 -8.14
N LEU A 144 -25.98 -5.03 -8.09
CA LEU A 144 -27.22 -4.31 -7.81
C LEU A 144 -28.08 -4.06 -9.05
N TRP A 145 -27.58 -4.41 -10.24
CA TRP A 145 -28.32 -4.23 -11.48
C TRP A 145 -29.56 -5.14 -11.46
N PRO A 146 -30.77 -4.60 -11.71
CA PRO A 146 -31.99 -5.38 -11.63
C PRO A 146 -31.96 -6.49 -12.69
N GLN A 147 -31.71 -7.72 -12.24
CA GLN A 147 -31.95 -8.90 -13.04
C GLN A 147 -33.45 -9.07 -13.19
N ARG A 148 -33.92 -9.03 -14.44
CA ARG A 148 -35.28 -9.44 -14.76
C ARG A 148 -35.42 -10.89 -14.33
N ARG A 149 -36.07 -11.12 -13.18
CA ARG A 149 -36.52 -12.45 -12.79
C ARG A 149 -37.51 -12.88 -13.86
N THR A 150 -37.11 -13.79 -14.75
CA THR A 150 -38.06 -14.53 -15.55
C THR A 150 -38.97 -15.26 -14.56
N ALA A 151 -40.21 -14.78 -14.44
CA ALA A 151 -41.21 -15.47 -13.64
C ALA A 151 -41.28 -16.92 -14.16
N PRO A 152 -41.30 -17.94 -13.28
CA PRO A 152 -41.58 -19.29 -13.74
C PRO A 152 -42.92 -19.24 -14.47
N ALA A 153 -42.94 -19.69 -15.73
CA ALA A 153 -44.18 -19.83 -16.46
C ALA A 153 -45.08 -20.74 -15.62
N MET A 154 -46.13 -20.17 -15.03
CA MET A 154 -47.20 -20.93 -14.37
C MET A 154 -47.79 -21.81 -15.46
N ALA A 155 -47.40 -23.08 -15.48
CA ALA A 155 -48.05 -24.08 -16.30
C ALA A 155 -49.48 -24.19 -15.77
N TYR A 156 -50.43 -23.62 -16.51
CA TYR A 156 -51.84 -23.89 -16.27
C TYR A 156 -52.04 -25.40 -16.47
N GLN A 157 -52.17 -26.11 -15.36
CA GLN A 157 -52.61 -27.49 -15.35
C GLN A 157 -54.07 -27.46 -15.82
N TYR A 158 -54.29 -27.75 -17.10
CA TYR A 158 -55.63 -27.85 -17.67
C TYR A 158 -56.27 -29.13 -17.12
N GLU A 159 -57.09 -29.00 -16.08
CA GLU A 159 -58.04 -30.04 -15.70
C GLU A 159 -59.18 -30.02 -16.73
N GLY A 160 -59.13 -30.96 -17.67
CA GLY A 160 -60.21 -31.17 -18.64
C GLY A 160 -61.51 -31.58 -17.94
N PRO A 161 -62.67 -31.36 -18.58
CA PRO A 161 -63.97 -31.62 -17.96
C PRO A 161 -64.12 -33.10 -17.58
N VAL A 162 -64.45 -33.33 -16.31
CA VAL A 162 -64.78 -34.66 -15.77
C VAL A 162 -66.06 -35.16 -16.44
N THR A 163 -65.93 -36.12 -17.36
CA THR A 163 -67.10 -36.82 -17.90
C THR A 163 -67.70 -37.70 -16.80
N GLN A 164 -68.83 -37.26 -16.24
CA GLN A 164 -69.62 -38.05 -15.31
C GLN A 164 -70.33 -39.18 -16.08
N PRO A 165 -70.18 -40.46 -15.68
CA PRO A 165 -70.90 -41.54 -16.35
C PRO A 165 -72.39 -41.45 -16.02
N ALA A 166 -73.23 -41.48 -17.05
CA ALA A 166 -74.67 -41.63 -16.90
C ALA A 166 -74.99 -42.94 -16.16
N ARG A 167 -75.78 -42.85 -15.09
CA ARG A 167 -76.34 -44.03 -14.43
C ARG A 167 -77.54 -44.56 -15.22
N PRO A 168 -77.76 -45.89 -15.21
CA PRO A 168 -78.81 -46.55 -15.99
C PRO A 168 -80.23 -46.19 -15.54
#